data_AF-A0A059FFP6-F1
#
_entry.id   AF-A0A059FFP6-F1
#
_cell.length_a   1.000
_cell.length_b   1.000
_cell.length_c   1.000
_cell.angle_alpha   90.00
_cell.angle_beta   90.00
_cell.angle_gamma   90.00
#
_symmetry.space_group_name_H-M   'P 1'
#
loop_
_entity.id
_entity.type
_entity.pdbx_description
1 polymer ?
#
loop_
_entity_poly.entity_id
_entity_poly.type
_entity_poly.pdbx_seq_one_letter_code
_entity_poly.pdbx_strand_id
1 'polypeptide(L)'
;MKRLAASLLVALPLVTACAATSGPEYRKSVAWNRCASSPGPDARASCIKTQIALMEAADRSEAQSVKASQEAAEDRQAKLEAHGVPADKAKQTTDSGLKLPK
;
A
#
# COMPACT_ATOMS: atom_id res chain seq x y z
N MET A 1 -34.58 -22.72 -10.69
CA MET A 1 -33.55 -21.69 -10.86
C MET A 1 -33.88 -20.47 -9.99
N LYS A 2 -33.44 -20.42 -8.71
CA LYS A 2 -33.71 -19.27 -7.81
C LYS A 2 -32.91 -19.36 -6.48
N ARG A 3 -31.64 -19.80 -6.50
CA ARG A 3 -30.82 -19.95 -5.26
C ARG A 3 -29.32 -19.62 -5.44
N LEU A 4 -28.94 -18.85 -6.46
CA LEU A 4 -27.51 -18.52 -6.71
C LEU A 4 -27.16 -17.04 -6.48
N ALA A 5 -28.12 -16.17 -6.17
CA ALA A 5 -27.88 -14.73 -6.02
C ALA A 5 -27.46 -14.29 -4.61
N ALA A 6 -27.60 -15.14 -3.58
CA ALA A 6 -27.38 -14.73 -2.20
C ALA A 6 -25.90 -14.76 -1.77
N SER A 7 -25.05 -15.53 -2.44
CA SER A 7 -23.67 -15.76 -2.00
C SER A 7 -22.68 -14.65 -2.39
N LEU A 8 -23.06 -13.74 -3.32
CA LEU A 8 -22.19 -12.62 -3.70
C LEU A 8 -22.25 -11.44 -2.72
N LEU A 9 -23.30 -11.31 -1.91
CA LEU A 9 -23.49 -10.16 -1.01
C LEU A 9 -22.65 -10.21 0.28
N VAL A 10 -22.12 -11.38 0.64
CA VAL A 10 -21.30 -11.54 1.86
C VAL A 10 -19.81 -11.25 1.59
N ALA A 11 -19.37 -11.26 0.33
CA ALA A 11 -17.97 -11.05 -0.03
C ALA A 11 -17.58 -9.56 -0.18
N LEU A 12 -18.53 -8.67 -0.51
CA LEU A 12 -18.25 -7.23 -0.64
C LEU A 12 -17.69 -6.56 0.63
N PRO A 13 -18.22 -6.79 1.85
CA PRO A 13 -17.71 -6.10 3.04
C PRO A 13 -16.28 -6.53 3.43
N LEU A 14 -15.82 -7.71 3.02
CA LEU A 14 -14.44 -8.15 3.27
C LEU A 14 -13.43 -7.41 2.39
N VAL A 15 -13.81 -7.05 1.15
CA VAL A 15 -12.95 -6.29 0.24
C VAL A 15 -12.86 -4.83 0.68
N THR A 16 -13.95 -4.23 1.17
CA THR A 16 -13.91 -2.87 1.73
C THR A 16 -13.12 -2.81 3.05
N ALA A 17 -13.15 -3.86 3.86
CA ALA A 17 -12.31 -3.96 5.06
C ALA A 17 -10.81 -4.02 4.75
N CYS A 18 -10.39 -4.70 3.68
CA CYS A 18 -8.98 -4.66 3.23
C CYS A 18 -8.58 -3.31 2.63
N ALA A 19 -9.48 -2.62 1.92
CA ALA A 19 -9.22 -1.28 1.38
C ALA A 19 -9.17 -0.20 2.48
N ALA A 20 -9.80 -0.44 3.63
CA ALA A 20 -9.81 0.48 4.78
C ALA A 20 -8.47 0.56 5.55
N THR A 21 -7.42 -0.12 5.08
CA THR A 21 -6.06 -0.10 5.67
C THR A 21 -5.24 1.13 5.27
N SER A 22 -5.80 2.04 4.48
CA SER A 22 -5.12 3.25 4.02
C SER A 22 -6.06 4.46 3.99
N GLY A 23 -5.48 5.67 3.99
CA GLY A 23 -6.22 6.92 3.83
C GLY A 23 -6.45 7.74 5.11
N PRO A 24 -7.07 8.93 4.99
CA PRO A 24 -7.14 9.91 6.08
C PRO A 24 -7.89 9.42 7.32
N GLU A 25 -9.03 8.76 7.16
CA GLU A 25 -9.83 8.26 8.28
C GLU A 25 -9.15 7.08 8.99
N TYR A 26 -8.50 6.19 8.23
CA TYR A 26 -7.65 5.14 8.79
C TYR A 26 -6.53 5.74 9.63
N ARG A 27 -5.77 6.70 9.08
CA ARG A 27 -4.67 7.40 9.78
C ARG A 27 -5.17 8.08 11.05
N LYS A 28 -6.33 8.76 11.00
CA LYS A 28 -6.94 9.34 12.21
C LYS A 28 -7.24 8.28 13.26
N SER A 29 -7.84 7.15 12.89
CA SER A 29 -8.19 6.08 13.83
C SER A 29 -6.96 5.45 14.47
N VAL A 30 -5.90 5.18 13.69
CA VAL A 30 -4.64 4.63 14.18
C VAL A 30 -3.94 5.62 15.10
N ALA A 31 -3.86 6.90 14.71
CA ALA A 31 -3.28 7.96 15.53
C ALA A 31 -4.05 8.13 16.86
N TRP A 32 -5.38 8.11 16.82
CA TRP A 32 -6.24 8.21 18.00
C TRP A 32 -5.97 7.09 19.01
N ASN A 33 -5.82 5.86 18.52
CA ASN A 33 -5.50 4.69 19.33
C ASN A 33 -4.08 4.75 19.89
N ARG A 34 -3.08 5.12 19.07
CA ARG A 34 -1.68 5.28 19.52
C ARG A 34 -1.53 6.35 20.60
N CYS A 35 -2.33 7.41 20.53
CA CYS A 35 -2.29 8.52 21.47
C CYS A 35 -3.28 8.38 22.65
N ALA A 36 -3.88 7.20 22.85
CA ALA A 36 -4.92 7.00 23.87
C ALA A 36 -4.46 7.29 25.30
N SER A 37 -3.17 7.07 25.61
CA SER A 37 -2.57 7.32 26.92
C SER A 37 -2.00 8.73 27.11
N SER A 38 -2.30 9.66 26.20
CA SER A 38 -1.80 11.04 26.31
C SER A 38 -2.36 11.73 27.58
N PRO A 39 -1.57 12.54 28.28
CA PRO A 39 -1.90 13.05 29.62
C PRO A 39 -3.03 14.09 29.67
N GLY A 40 -3.55 14.53 28.52
CA GLY A 40 -4.62 15.52 28.43
C GLY A 40 -5.05 15.78 26.98
N PRO A 41 -6.13 16.54 26.75
CA PRO A 41 -6.70 16.76 25.42
C PRO A 41 -5.72 17.45 24.46
N ASP A 42 -5.00 18.46 24.93
CA ASP A 42 -4.04 19.21 24.10
C ASP A 42 -2.82 18.36 23.72
N ALA A 43 -2.29 17.61 24.69
CA ALA A 43 -1.20 16.66 24.47
C ALA A 43 -1.62 15.57 23.48
N ARG A 44 -2.87 15.10 23.58
CA ARG A 44 -3.43 14.12 22.66
C ARG A 44 -3.57 14.67 21.25
N ALA A 45 -4.09 15.89 21.09
CA ALA A 45 -4.23 16.54 19.79
C ALA A 45 -2.85 16.71 19.11
N SER A 46 -1.84 17.15 19.86
CA SER A 46 -0.46 17.25 19.38
C SER A 46 0.13 15.89 18.97
N CYS A 47 -0.09 14.86 19.80
CA CYS A 47 0.33 13.49 19.49
C CYS A 47 -0.32 12.98 18.19
N ILE A 48 -1.64 13.16 18.03
CA ILE A 48 -2.38 12.71 16.85
C ILE A 48 -1.85 13.40 15.59
N LYS A 49 -1.66 14.71 15.63
CA LYS A 49 -1.12 15.48 14.50
C LYS A 49 0.25 14.94 14.08
N THR A 50 1.13 14.70 15.04
CA THR A 50 2.46 14.15 14.80
C THR A 50 2.38 12.75 14.20
N GLN A 51 1.54 11.87 14.74
CA GLN A 51 1.37 10.51 14.23
C GLN A 51 0.86 10.51 12.79
N ILE A 52 -0.12 11.36 12.46
CA ILE A 52 -0.63 11.49 11.08
C ILE A 52 0.49 11.96 10.15
N ALA A 53 1.26 12.98 10.54
CA ALA A 53 2.37 13.48 9.73
C ALA A 53 3.47 12.42 9.49
N LEU A 54 3.77 11.61 10.51
CA LEU A 54 4.72 10.50 10.38
C LEU A 54 4.23 9.43 9.40
N MET A 55 2.94 9.07 9.46
CA MET A 55 2.36 8.11 8.51
C MET A 55 2.37 8.67 7.08
N GLU A 56 2.04 9.94 6.87
CA GLU A 56 2.12 10.58 5.55
C GLU A 56 3.55 10.67 5.01
N ALA A 57 4.53 10.84 5.89
CA ALA A 57 5.94 10.79 5.50
C ALA A 57 6.36 9.37 5.09
N ALA A 58 5.91 8.36 5.82
CA ALA A 58 6.15 6.96 5.48
C ALA A 58 5.52 6.58 4.13
N ASP A 59 4.24 6.93 3.91
CA ASP A 59 3.52 6.69 2.66
C ASP A 59 4.26 7.31 1.46
N ARG A 60 4.78 8.53 1.61
CA ARG A 60 5.57 9.21 0.57
C ARG A 60 6.91 8.53 0.32
N SER A 61 7.59 8.10 1.38
CA SER A 61 8.86 7.38 1.26
C SER A 61 8.68 6.03 0.56
N GLU A 62 7.59 5.32 0.82
CA GLU A 62 7.26 4.07 0.16
C GLU A 62 6.91 4.29 -1.31
N ALA A 63 6.11 5.30 -1.63
CA ALA A 63 5.84 5.67 -3.02
C ALA A 63 7.12 6.00 -3.80
N GLN A 64 8.07 6.70 -3.16
CA GLN A 64 9.38 7.00 -3.76
C GLN A 64 10.23 5.74 -3.94
N SER A 65 10.24 4.83 -2.97
CA SER A 65 11.04 3.58 -3.08
C SER A 65 10.50 2.67 -4.17
N VAL A 66 9.17 2.59 -4.33
CA VAL A 66 8.53 1.85 -5.42
C VAL A 66 8.91 2.44 -6.77
N LYS A 67 8.84 3.77 -6.92
CA LYS A 67 9.24 4.46 -8.15
C LYS A 67 10.72 4.24 -8.47
N ALA A 68 11.61 4.38 -7.49
CA ALA A 68 13.04 4.14 -7.66
C ALA A 68 13.33 2.68 -8.05
N SER A 69 12.58 1.72 -7.49
CA SER A 69 12.72 0.30 -7.83
C SER A 69 12.29 0.01 -9.27
N GLN A 70 11.22 0.65 -9.74
CA GLN A 70 10.76 0.57 -11.13
C GLN A 70 11.79 1.16 -12.08
N GLU A 71 12.25 2.39 -11.82
CA GLU A 71 13.29 3.05 -12.63
C GLU A 71 14.57 2.20 -12.69
N ALA A 72 15.00 1.62 -11.58
CA ALA A 72 16.17 0.73 -11.55
C ALA A 72 15.94 -0.56 -12.35
N ALA A 73 14.72 -1.10 -12.38
CA ALA A 73 14.38 -2.26 -13.20
C ALA A 73 14.39 -1.91 -14.69
N GLU A 74 13.83 -0.77 -15.06
CA GLU A 74 13.85 -0.24 -16.43
C GLU A 74 15.28 0.01 -16.92
N ASP A 75 16.14 0.61 -16.11
CA ASP A 75 17.55 0.85 -16.44
C ASP A 75 18.32 -0.46 -16.68
N ARG A 76 18.13 -1.46 -15.82
CA ARG A 76 18.71 -2.79 -16.01
C ARG A 76 18.22 -3.46 -17.30
N GLN A 77 16.93 -3.34 -17.61
CA GLN A 77 16.36 -3.87 -18.84
C GLN A 77 16.97 -3.17 -20.06
N ALA A 78 17.02 -1.84 -20.08
CA ALA A 78 17.59 -1.05 -21.18
C ALA A 78 19.06 -1.42 -21.42
N LYS A 79 19.83 -1.65 -20.36
CA LYS A 79 21.22 -2.13 -20.47
C LYS A 79 21.31 -3.51 -21.12
N LEU A 80 20.45 -4.46 -20.74
CA LEU A 80 20.43 -5.80 -21.34
C LEU A 80 20.05 -5.74 -22.82
N GLU A 81 19.04 -4.94 -23.18
CA GLU A 81 18.63 -4.73 -24.57
C GLU A 81 19.76 -4.10 -25.40
N ALA A 82 20.49 -3.11 -24.85
CA ALA A 82 21.65 -2.51 -25.49
C ALA A 82 22.80 -3.51 -25.74
N HIS A 83 22.90 -4.57 -24.93
CA HIS A 83 23.83 -5.68 -25.15
C HIS A 83 23.30 -6.75 -26.12
N GLY A 84 22.16 -6.52 -26.78
CA GLY A 84 21.58 -7.42 -27.78
C GLY A 84 20.72 -8.54 -27.19
N VAL A 85 20.38 -8.47 -25.90
CA VAL A 85 19.44 -9.42 -25.29
C VAL A 85 18.02 -9.10 -25.81
N PRO A 86 17.28 -10.08 -26.35
CA PRO A 86 15.90 -9.88 -26.77
C PRO A 86 15.01 -9.37 -25.63
N ALA A 87 14.07 -8.47 -25.93
CA ALA A 87 13.25 -7.78 -24.93
C ALA A 87 12.49 -8.74 -23.98
N ASP A 88 12.05 -9.90 -24.45
CA ASP A 88 11.38 -10.92 -23.63
C ASP A 88 12.31 -11.53 -22.57
N LYS A 89 13.62 -11.58 -22.84
CA LYS A 89 14.66 -12.06 -21.95
C LYS A 89 15.29 -10.95 -21.10
N ALA A 90 15.27 -9.72 -21.60
CA ALA A 90 15.79 -8.55 -20.90
C ALA A 90 14.82 -8.01 -19.82
N LYS A 91 13.53 -8.34 -19.92
CA LYS A 91 12.47 -7.86 -19.03
C LYS A 91 12.82 -8.04 -17.55
N GLN A 92 12.89 -6.93 -16.83
CA GLN A 92 13.03 -6.90 -15.38
C GLN A 92 11.65 -6.64 -14.76
N THR A 93 11.37 -7.26 -13.61
CA THR A 93 10.12 -7.04 -12.88
C THR A 93 10.41 -6.63 -11.44
N THR A 94 9.63 -5.69 -10.92
CA THR A 94 9.57 -5.36 -9.49
C THR A 94 8.44 -6.12 -8.79
N ASP A 95 7.65 -6.93 -9.52
CA ASP A 95 6.61 -7.78 -8.95
C ASP A 95 7.25 -8.89 -8.10
N SER A 96 6.80 -8.99 -6.86
CA SER A 96 7.14 -10.06 -5.91
C SER A 96 6.81 -11.47 -6.41
N GLY A 97 5.97 -11.62 -7.45
CA GLY A 97 5.54 -12.91 -7.97
C GLY A 97 4.56 -13.65 -7.06
N LEU A 98 4.10 -13.02 -5.98
CA LEU A 98 3.08 -13.53 -5.08
C LEU A 98 1.74 -13.58 -5.81
N LYS A 99 1.31 -14.79 -6.16
CA LYS A 99 -0.02 -15.05 -6.68
C LYS A 99 -0.96 -15.38 -5.54
N LEU A 100 -2.14 -14.76 -5.52
CA LEU A 100 -3.20 -15.16 -4.60
C LEU A 100 -3.53 -16.64 -4.81
N PRO A 101 -3.70 -17.44 -3.73
CA PRO A 101 -4.14 -18.82 -3.86
C PRO A 101 -5.52 -18.88 -4.54
N LYS A 102 -5.68 -19.86 -5.43
CA LYS A 102 -6.92 -20.11 -6.17
C LYS A 102 -8.00 -20.73 -5.29
#